data_AF-A0A517U2D1-F1
#
_entry.id   AF-A0A517U2D1-F1
#
_cell.length_a   1.000
_cell.length_b   1.000
_cell.length_c   1.000
_cell.angle_alpha   90.00
_cell.angle_beta   90.00
_cell.angle_gamma   90.00
#
_symmetry.space_group_name_H-M   'P 1'
#
loop_
_entity.id
_entity.type
_entity.pdbx_description
1 polymer ?
#
loop_
_entity_poly.entity_id
_entity_poly.type
_entity_poly.pdbx_seq_one_letter_code
_entity_poly.pdbx_strand_id
1 'polypeptide(L)'
;MGQENGSDSDSEENSRRGVFGEEPGASRRKIVGPAFKAVFQFAKFMITLPITLVRGRRGKMDEVTVYSAHPSFFLWLLIAVGFTASAIVARYPQEAGLLGWIYVWALLYFLVMLMYDISARKLGLWTLIFALIWLGSKYVEHMKNVAVLGSVFEYLANLKPEYDPGTGTALSWLLLLPWFGSLLHMALNGRKRFTPNEIGEFHFGEGSELTDRTGLRFRTKYRDVLETVLTFGGGDLIAVDNHQNVIKRWDNIVGLFFLWKDLDRVLHQRAAVMDLGEEKVAVEA
;
A
#
# COMPACT_ATOMS: atom_id res chain seq x y z
N MET A 1 -59.73 8.36 73.71
CA MET A 1 -58.69 9.05 74.50
C MET A 1 -57.50 8.11 74.56
N GLY A 2 -56.30 8.39 74.04
CA GLY A 2 -55.76 9.53 73.32
C GLY A 2 -54.29 9.22 73.00
N GLN A 3 -53.84 9.65 71.81
CA GLN A 3 -52.50 10.10 71.38
C GLN A 3 -51.27 9.24 71.73
N GLU A 4 -50.61 8.64 70.73
CA GLU A 4 -49.63 9.27 69.81
C GLU A 4 -48.36 9.78 70.50
N ASN A 5 -47.26 9.03 70.30
CA ASN A 5 -45.90 9.52 70.31
C ASN A 5 -45.10 8.65 69.31
N GLY A 6 -45.15 9.05 68.04
CA GLY A 6 -44.33 8.51 66.96
C GLY A 6 -43.31 9.56 66.56
N SER A 7 -42.12 9.47 67.17
CA SER A 7 -40.95 10.30 66.91
C SER A 7 -40.22 9.84 65.66
N ASP A 8 -39.77 10.83 64.88
CA ASP A 8 -38.55 10.85 64.08
C ASP A 8 -38.32 9.75 63.04
N SER A 9 -38.37 10.14 61.77
CA SER A 9 -37.28 9.90 60.81
C SER A 9 -37.55 10.59 59.47
N ASP A 10 -37.76 11.91 59.51
CA ASP A 10 -37.65 12.78 58.33
C ASP A 10 -36.21 13.29 58.24
N SER A 11 -35.36 12.62 57.48
CA SER A 11 -34.26 13.23 56.70
C SER A 11 -33.27 12.15 56.26
N GLU A 12 -33.28 11.77 54.99
CA GLU A 12 -32.07 11.46 54.19
C GLU A 12 -32.35 10.90 52.77
N GLU A 13 -33.59 10.91 52.28
CA GLU A 13 -33.92 10.23 51.01
C GLU A 13 -34.08 11.14 49.78
N ASN A 14 -33.30 12.23 49.66
CA ASN A 14 -33.50 13.11 48.49
C ASN A 14 -32.27 13.82 47.89
N SER A 15 -31.05 13.27 48.03
CA SER A 15 -29.85 13.87 47.43
C SER A 15 -28.99 12.93 46.57
N ARG A 16 -29.64 11.99 45.86
CA ARG A 16 -28.99 11.19 44.79
C ARG A 16 -29.76 11.20 43.46
N ARG A 17 -30.50 12.28 43.21
CA ARG A 17 -31.12 12.55 41.91
C ARG A 17 -30.41 13.73 41.27
N GLY A 18 -29.43 13.44 40.42
CA GLY A 18 -28.91 14.46 39.53
C GLY A 18 -27.55 14.12 38.97
N VAL A 19 -27.50 14.09 37.64
CA VAL A 19 -26.31 14.19 36.80
C VAL A 19 -25.65 12.84 36.46
N PHE A 20 -25.54 12.62 35.14
CA PHE A 20 -24.93 11.49 34.43
C PHE A 20 -25.83 10.28 34.13
N GLY A 21 -27.06 10.54 33.70
CA GLY A 21 -27.72 9.73 32.68
C GLY A 21 -27.38 10.25 31.28
N GLU A 22 -26.11 10.25 30.88
CA GLU A 22 -25.80 10.37 29.45
C GLU A 22 -26.17 9.04 28.80
N GLU A 23 -27.27 9.00 28.04
CA GLU A 23 -27.57 7.87 27.17
C GLU A 23 -26.41 7.70 26.15
N PRO A 24 -25.63 6.60 26.19
CA PRO A 24 -24.46 6.44 25.32
C PRO A 24 -24.81 6.10 23.86
N GLY A 25 -26.06 6.30 23.43
CA GLY A 25 -26.58 5.80 22.15
C GLY A 25 -26.83 6.83 21.05
N ALA A 26 -27.07 8.11 21.38
CA ALA A 26 -27.74 9.00 20.43
C ALA A 26 -26.82 9.77 19.45
N SER A 27 -25.51 9.91 19.72
CA SER A 27 -24.66 10.83 18.93
C SER A 27 -23.81 10.17 17.83
N ARG A 28 -23.63 8.83 17.83
CA ARG A 28 -22.73 8.17 16.85
C ARG A 28 -23.25 8.15 15.41
N ARG A 29 -24.57 8.27 15.18
CA ARG A 29 -25.13 8.20 13.81
C ARG A 29 -24.82 9.43 12.93
N LYS A 30 -24.49 10.60 13.51
CA LYS A 30 -24.22 11.82 12.73
C LYS A 30 -22.83 11.89 12.10
N ILE A 31 -21.87 11.06 12.52
CA ILE A 31 -20.46 11.12 12.05
C ILE A 31 -20.21 10.18 10.84
N VAL A 32 -21.12 9.25 10.56
CA VAL A 32 -20.92 8.20 9.52
C VAL A 32 -21.03 8.76 8.09
N GLY A 33 -21.92 9.74 7.87
CA GLY A 33 -22.11 10.34 6.54
C GLY A 33 -20.86 11.05 5.97
N PRO A 34 -20.17 11.91 6.74
CA PRO A 34 -18.93 12.54 6.32
C PRO A 34 -17.81 11.54 5.99
N ALA A 35 -17.67 10.49 6.80
CA ALA A 35 -16.62 9.48 6.61
C ALA A 35 -16.81 8.78 5.25
N PHE A 36 -18.03 8.34 4.93
CA PHE A 36 -18.31 7.66 3.66
C PHE A 36 -17.98 8.52 2.43
N LYS A 37 -18.28 9.83 2.49
CA LYS A 37 -17.95 10.78 1.42
C LYS A 37 -16.43 10.91 1.26
N ALA A 38 -15.68 10.94 2.36
CA ALA A 38 -14.22 10.99 2.32
C ALA A 38 -13.61 9.72 1.70
N VAL A 39 -14.11 8.52 2.04
CA VAL A 39 -13.67 7.25 1.43
C VAL A 39 -13.89 7.26 -0.08
N PHE A 40 -15.07 7.68 -0.54
CA PHE A 40 -15.38 7.72 -1.96
C PHE A 40 -14.50 8.75 -2.71
N GLN A 41 -14.26 9.92 -2.11
CA GLN A 41 -13.34 10.91 -2.66
C GLN A 41 -11.91 10.39 -2.74
N PHE A 42 -11.44 9.69 -1.70
CA PHE A 42 -10.12 9.06 -1.68
C PHE A 42 -9.98 8.00 -2.77
N ALA A 43 -10.95 7.07 -2.87
CA ALA A 43 -10.95 6.04 -3.91
C ALA A 43 -10.96 6.65 -5.32
N LYS A 44 -11.81 7.66 -5.55
CA LYS A 44 -11.84 8.39 -6.82
C LYS A 44 -10.49 9.05 -7.12
N PHE A 45 -9.89 9.72 -6.15
CA PHE A 45 -8.57 10.32 -6.28
C PHE A 45 -7.51 9.28 -6.66
N MET A 46 -7.47 8.14 -5.94
CA MET A 46 -6.53 7.04 -6.19
C MET A 46 -6.65 6.44 -7.58
N ILE A 47 -7.85 6.32 -8.13
CA ILE A 47 -8.06 5.80 -9.49
C ILE A 47 -7.69 6.86 -10.53
N THR A 48 -8.06 8.12 -10.30
CA THR A 48 -7.82 9.20 -11.27
C THR A 48 -6.35 9.62 -11.34
N LEU A 49 -5.60 9.56 -10.23
CA LEU A 49 -4.20 9.99 -10.16
C LEU A 49 -3.31 9.27 -11.18
N PRO A 50 -3.22 7.93 -11.24
CA PRO A 50 -2.42 7.24 -12.26
C PRO A 50 -2.91 7.53 -13.68
N ILE A 51 -4.23 7.64 -13.89
CA ILE A 51 -4.79 7.96 -15.22
C ILE A 51 -4.36 9.37 -15.66
N THR A 52 -4.43 10.36 -14.77
CA THR A 52 -4.01 11.73 -15.09
C THR A 52 -2.50 11.84 -15.33
N LEU A 53 -1.69 11.10 -14.54
CA LEU A 53 -0.24 11.02 -14.74
C LEU A 53 0.14 10.39 -16.08
N VAL A 54 -0.61 9.37 -16.53
CA VAL A 54 -0.37 8.70 -17.82
C VAL A 54 -0.92 9.52 -19.00
N ARG A 55 -2.11 10.10 -18.87
CA ARG A 55 -2.84 10.73 -19.99
C ARG A 55 -2.29 12.12 -20.38
N GLY A 56 -1.64 12.83 -19.47
CA GLY A 56 -1.05 14.15 -19.74
C GLY A 56 0.19 14.15 -20.65
N ARG A 57 0.67 12.98 -21.12
CA ARG A 57 2.02 12.83 -21.69
C ARG A 57 2.11 12.52 -23.18
N ARG A 58 0.99 12.42 -23.91
CA ARG A 58 1.00 12.08 -25.35
C ARG A 58 1.59 13.15 -26.30
N GLY A 59 2.18 14.24 -25.79
CA GLY A 59 2.55 15.42 -26.60
C GLY A 59 4.03 15.59 -26.97
N LYS A 60 4.99 14.96 -26.28
CA LYS A 60 6.43 15.09 -26.58
C LYS A 60 7.07 13.71 -26.61
N MET A 61 7.40 13.23 -27.81
CA MET A 61 7.96 11.89 -28.03
C MET A 61 9.42 11.73 -27.56
N ASP A 62 10.09 12.83 -27.19
CA ASP A 62 11.52 12.83 -26.87
C ASP A 62 11.83 12.80 -25.36
N GLU A 63 10.80 12.66 -24.51
CA GLU A 63 10.99 12.69 -23.06
C GLU A 63 10.02 11.75 -22.34
N VAL A 64 10.57 10.87 -21.51
CA VAL A 64 9.79 10.02 -20.59
C VAL A 64 10.10 10.46 -19.17
N THR A 65 9.15 11.13 -18.50
CA THR A 65 9.25 11.34 -17.06
C THR A 65 8.76 10.08 -16.35
N VAL A 66 9.41 9.63 -15.27
CA VAL A 66 8.90 8.57 -14.37
C VAL A 66 8.93 9.08 -12.94
N TYR A 67 8.16 8.44 -12.06
CA TYR A 67 8.10 8.81 -10.65
C TYR A 67 8.53 7.62 -9.78
N SER A 68 9.54 7.84 -8.95
CA SER A 68 9.93 6.90 -7.89
C SER A 68 9.10 7.17 -6.64
N ALA A 69 8.40 6.15 -6.15
CA ALA A 69 7.57 6.24 -4.96
C ALA A 69 8.36 5.81 -3.70
N HIS A 70 8.14 6.53 -2.60
CA HIS A 70 8.64 6.10 -1.29
C HIS A 70 7.89 4.83 -0.84
N PRO A 71 8.49 3.89 -0.07
CA PRO A 71 7.81 2.69 0.41
C PRO A 71 6.49 2.95 1.17
N SER A 72 6.37 4.09 1.84
CA SER A 72 5.11 4.49 2.49
C SER A 72 3.94 4.69 1.51
N PHE A 73 4.21 4.80 0.20
CA PHE A 73 3.17 4.85 -0.83
C PHE A 73 2.29 3.60 -0.78
N PHE A 74 2.87 2.42 -0.49
CA PHE A 74 2.13 1.16 -0.43
C PHE A 74 1.03 1.16 0.64
N LEU A 75 1.11 1.99 1.68
CA LEU A 75 0.12 2.08 2.76
C LEU A 75 -1.31 2.38 2.26
N TRP A 76 -1.46 2.88 1.03
CA TRP A 76 -2.77 3.17 0.44
C TRP A 76 -3.73 1.98 0.48
N LEU A 77 -3.23 0.74 0.33
CA LEU A 77 -4.08 -0.45 0.38
C LEU A 77 -4.62 -0.69 1.79
N LEU A 78 -3.78 -0.57 2.82
CA LEU A 78 -4.21 -0.74 4.21
C LEU A 78 -5.24 0.33 4.60
N ILE A 79 -5.00 1.57 4.17
CA ILE A 79 -5.93 2.70 4.35
C ILE A 79 -7.26 2.41 3.63
N ALA A 80 -7.20 1.93 2.37
CA ALA A 80 -8.39 1.61 1.59
C ALA A 80 -9.20 0.45 2.21
N VAL A 81 -8.54 -0.61 2.67
CA VAL A 81 -9.19 -1.74 3.35
C VAL A 81 -9.81 -1.27 4.67
N GLY A 82 -9.10 -0.44 5.46
CA GLY A 82 -9.64 0.08 6.70
C GLY A 82 -10.89 0.95 6.49
N PHE A 83 -10.84 1.90 5.57
CA PHE A 83 -11.99 2.73 5.25
C PHE A 83 -13.17 1.95 4.65
N THR A 84 -12.92 1.01 3.74
CA THR A 84 -13.97 0.20 3.13
C THR A 84 -14.60 -0.77 4.13
N ALA A 85 -13.79 -1.44 4.97
CA ALA A 85 -14.28 -2.31 6.03
C ALA A 85 -15.15 -1.53 7.03
N SER A 86 -14.70 -0.36 7.50
CA SER A 86 -15.51 0.52 8.37
C SER A 86 -16.84 0.91 7.74
N ALA A 87 -16.85 1.26 6.45
CA ALA A 87 -18.07 1.61 5.74
C ALA A 87 -19.03 0.42 5.59
N ILE A 88 -18.50 -0.77 5.32
CA ILE A 88 -19.32 -1.99 5.18
C ILE A 88 -19.88 -2.42 6.53
N VAL A 89 -19.07 -2.51 7.59
CA VAL A 89 -19.53 -2.90 8.94
C VAL A 89 -20.55 -1.91 9.49
N ALA A 90 -20.38 -0.61 9.25
CA ALA A 90 -21.35 0.40 9.66
C ALA A 90 -22.74 0.19 9.02
N ARG A 91 -22.81 -0.46 7.86
CA ARG A 91 -24.06 -0.77 7.15
C ARG A 91 -24.55 -2.20 7.40
N TYR A 92 -23.62 -3.14 7.57
CA TYR A 92 -23.85 -4.57 7.72
C TYR A 92 -23.04 -5.11 8.91
N PRO A 93 -23.53 -4.93 10.15
CA PRO A 93 -22.80 -5.36 11.34
C PRO A 93 -22.50 -6.85 11.39
N GLN A 94 -23.31 -7.68 10.73
CA GLN A 94 -23.11 -9.13 10.64
C GLN A 94 -21.80 -9.52 9.92
N GLU A 95 -21.23 -8.63 9.10
CA GLU A 95 -19.98 -8.88 8.37
C GLU A 95 -18.72 -8.51 9.18
N ALA A 96 -18.88 -8.04 10.43
CA ALA A 96 -17.77 -7.56 11.25
C ALA A 96 -16.69 -8.64 11.50
N GLY A 97 -17.10 -9.90 11.67
CA GLY A 97 -16.16 -11.01 11.86
C GLY A 97 -15.33 -11.31 10.60
N LEU A 98 -15.96 -11.33 9.43
CA LEU A 98 -15.27 -11.56 8.16
C LEU A 98 -14.32 -10.41 7.82
N LEU A 99 -14.77 -9.17 8.00
CA LEU A 99 -13.94 -7.99 7.77
C LEU A 99 -12.80 -7.86 8.80
N GLY A 100 -12.99 -8.37 10.02
CA GLY A 100 -11.95 -8.46 11.04
C GLY A 100 -10.78 -9.31 10.56
N TRP A 101 -11.08 -10.50 10.03
CA TRP A 101 -10.07 -11.37 9.43
C TRP A 101 -9.40 -10.74 8.21
N ILE A 102 -10.17 -10.16 7.28
CA ILE A 102 -9.59 -9.49 6.11
C ILE A 102 -8.61 -8.39 6.55
N TYR A 103 -8.97 -7.61 7.56
CA TYR A 103 -8.11 -6.55 8.08
C TYR A 103 -6.84 -7.10 8.76
N VAL A 104 -6.97 -8.16 9.59
CA VAL A 104 -5.82 -8.84 10.21
C VAL A 104 -4.86 -9.37 9.15
N TRP A 105 -5.38 -10.03 8.11
CA TRP A 105 -4.57 -10.52 6.99
C TRP A 105 -3.90 -9.39 6.21
N ALA A 106 -4.61 -8.29 5.96
CA ALA A 106 -4.02 -7.11 5.34
C ALA A 106 -2.88 -6.53 6.19
N LEU A 107 -3.08 -6.40 7.51
CA LEU A 107 -2.07 -5.87 8.42
C LEU A 107 -0.85 -6.79 8.52
N LEU A 108 -1.07 -8.10 8.68
CA LEU A 108 0.01 -9.10 8.68
C LEU A 108 0.78 -9.05 7.36
N TYR A 109 0.08 -8.97 6.24
CA TYR A 109 0.69 -8.80 4.93
C TYR A 109 1.60 -7.57 4.86
N PHE A 110 1.12 -6.42 5.34
CA PHE A 110 1.92 -5.19 5.39
C PHE A 110 3.16 -5.31 6.28
N LEU A 111 3.04 -5.94 7.45
CA LEU A 111 4.17 -6.17 8.35
C LEU A 111 5.22 -7.06 7.69
N VAL A 112 4.79 -8.15 7.05
CA VAL A 112 5.68 -9.07 6.35
C VAL A 112 6.39 -8.36 5.19
N MET A 113 5.67 -7.55 4.41
CA MET A 113 6.26 -6.78 3.30
C MET A 113 7.24 -5.71 3.78
N LEU A 114 7.00 -5.09 4.94
CA LEU A 114 7.94 -4.13 5.54
C LEU A 114 9.19 -4.82 6.08
N MET A 115 9.04 -5.98 6.70
CA MET A 115 10.16 -6.69 7.34
C MET A 115 10.99 -7.52 6.36
N TYR A 116 10.37 -8.06 5.32
CA TYR A 116 11.01 -9.00 4.41
C TYR A 116 10.92 -8.51 2.96
N ASP A 117 12.08 -8.40 2.31
CA ASP A 117 12.16 -8.34 0.85
C ASP A 117 11.85 -9.73 0.28
N ILE A 118 10.54 -10.02 0.21
CA ILE A 118 10.01 -11.25 -0.36
C ILE A 118 10.01 -11.09 -1.87
N SER A 119 11.08 -11.55 -2.50
CA SER A 119 11.05 -11.75 -3.94
C SER A 119 10.00 -12.80 -4.31
N ALA A 120 9.38 -12.68 -5.49
CA ALA A 120 8.37 -13.63 -5.96
C ALA A 120 8.84 -15.10 -5.90
N ARG A 121 10.15 -15.34 -6.09
CA ARG A 121 10.76 -16.67 -5.95
C ARG A 121 10.74 -17.17 -4.50
N LYS A 122 11.06 -16.30 -3.54
CA LYS A 122 10.97 -16.63 -2.11
C LYS A 122 9.53 -16.87 -1.70
N LEU A 123 8.58 -16.06 -2.20
CA LEU A 123 7.16 -16.25 -1.94
C LEU A 123 6.71 -17.63 -2.43
N GLY A 124 7.01 -17.98 -3.68
CA GLY A 124 6.68 -19.29 -4.25
C GLY A 124 7.29 -20.45 -3.46
N LEU A 125 8.54 -20.30 -3.01
CA LEU A 125 9.19 -21.29 -2.14
C LEU A 125 8.45 -21.44 -0.80
N TRP A 126 8.11 -20.33 -0.13
CA TRP A 126 7.36 -20.36 1.12
C TRP A 126 5.98 -20.97 0.95
N THR A 127 5.24 -20.58 -0.09
CA THR A 127 3.94 -21.18 -0.41
C THR A 127 4.05 -22.69 -0.62
N LEU A 128 5.10 -23.15 -1.32
CA LEU A 128 5.37 -24.58 -1.49
C LEU A 128 5.65 -25.28 -0.15
N ILE A 129 6.49 -24.69 0.70
CA ILE A 129 6.79 -25.22 2.04
C ILE A 129 5.50 -25.32 2.88
N PHE A 130 4.69 -24.26 2.93
CA PHE A 130 3.41 -24.26 3.64
C PHE A 130 2.44 -25.30 3.06
N ALA A 131 2.37 -25.43 1.74
CA ALA A 131 1.54 -26.44 1.09
C ALA A 131 1.98 -27.87 1.45
N LEU A 132 3.29 -28.14 1.48
CA LEU A 132 3.83 -29.44 1.89
C LEU A 132 3.59 -29.75 3.37
N ILE A 133 3.76 -28.75 4.26
CA ILE A 133 3.46 -28.89 5.69
C ILE A 133 1.96 -29.17 5.89
N TRP A 134 1.11 -28.43 5.19
CA TRP A 134 -0.34 -28.63 5.21
C TRP A 134 -0.73 -30.03 4.76
N LEU A 135 -0.21 -30.47 3.60
CA LEU A 135 -0.50 -31.78 3.03
C LEU A 135 0.02 -32.91 3.92
N GLY A 136 1.24 -32.76 4.46
CA GLY A 136 1.85 -33.69 5.42
C GLY A 136 1.05 -33.78 6.70
N SER A 137 0.57 -32.65 7.23
CA SER A 137 -0.32 -32.67 8.40
C SER A 137 -1.63 -33.38 8.12
N LYS A 138 -2.26 -33.13 6.97
CA LYS A 138 -3.51 -33.81 6.59
C LYS A 138 -3.30 -35.31 6.42
N TYR A 139 -2.14 -35.72 5.91
CA TYR A 139 -1.75 -37.12 5.82
C TYR A 139 -1.57 -37.78 7.19
N VAL A 140 -0.87 -37.11 8.13
CA VAL A 140 -0.70 -37.62 9.51
C VAL A 140 -2.02 -37.69 10.26
N GLU A 141 -2.88 -36.67 10.10
CA GLU A 141 -4.23 -36.65 10.68
C GLU A 141 -5.04 -37.86 10.21
N HIS A 142 -4.97 -38.19 8.90
CA HIS A 142 -5.64 -39.35 8.33
C HIS A 142 -5.09 -40.69 8.85
N MET A 143 -3.77 -40.81 9.05
CA MET A 143 -3.14 -42.06 9.47
C MET A 143 -3.20 -42.30 10.98
N LYS A 144 -3.12 -41.26 11.80
CA LYS A 144 -3.01 -41.38 13.27
C LYS A 144 -4.23 -40.90 14.05
N ASN A 145 -5.25 -40.34 13.39
CA ASN A 145 -6.39 -39.69 14.05
C ASN A 145 -5.98 -38.62 15.10
N VAL A 146 -4.79 -38.02 14.94
CA VAL A 146 -4.31 -36.95 15.82
C VAL A 146 -4.38 -35.62 15.06
N ALA A 147 -5.22 -34.71 15.55
CA ALA A 147 -5.40 -33.38 14.98
C ALA A 147 -4.30 -32.41 15.46
N VAL A 148 -3.08 -32.54 14.91
CA VAL A 148 -1.95 -31.69 15.32
C VAL A 148 -2.17 -30.23 14.90
N LEU A 149 -2.60 -29.97 13.66
CA LEU A 149 -2.93 -28.63 13.19
C LEU A 149 -4.38 -28.22 13.48
N GLY A 150 -5.27 -29.19 13.73
CA GLY A 150 -6.68 -28.92 14.04
C GLY A 150 -6.85 -28.03 15.26
N SER A 151 -6.10 -28.27 16.33
CA SER A 151 -6.14 -27.46 17.56
C SER A 151 -5.73 -25.99 17.33
N VAL A 152 -4.75 -25.74 16.45
CA VAL A 152 -4.33 -24.38 16.09
C VAL A 152 -5.41 -23.68 15.27
N PHE A 153 -6.01 -24.37 14.30
CA PHE A 153 -7.11 -23.80 13.51
C PHE A 153 -8.37 -23.58 14.33
N GLU A 154 -8.68 -24.46 15.28
CA GLU A 154 -9.77 -24.28 16.24
C GLU A 154 -9.50 -23.08 17.15
N TYR A 155 -8.27 -22.96 17.68
CA TYR A 155 -7.88 -21.77 18.46
C TYR A 155 -8.04 -20.49 17.65
N LEU A 156 -7.57 -20.47 16.40
CA LEU A 156 -7.71 -19.33 15.50
C LEU A 156 -9.19 -19.05 15.19
N ALA A 157 -9.98 -20.06 14.86
CA ALA A 157 -11.42 -19.90 14.60
C ALA A 157 -12.19 -19.38 15.83
N ASN A 158 -11.73 -19.73 17.03
CA ASN A 158 -12.31 -19.31 18.30
C ASN A 158 -11.98 -17.86 18.69
N LEU A 159 -10.92 -17.25 18.12
CA LEU A 159 -10.57 -15.84 18.38
C LEU A 159 -11.67 -14.85 17.97
N LYS A 160 -12.53 -15.24 17.00
CA LYS A 160 -13.64 -14.44 16.46
C LYS A 160 -13.31 -12.93 16.41
N PRO A 161 -12.27 -12.52 15.68
CA PRO A 161 -11.89 -11.12 15.62
C PRO A 161 -13.03 -10.30 15.00
N GLU A 162 -13.64 -9.45 15.80
CA GLU A 162 -14.66 -8.50 15.33
C GLU A 162 -14.00 -7.19 14.94
N TYR A 163 -14.28 -6.74 13.71
CA TYR A 163 -13.79 -5.45 13.24
C TYR A 163 -14.52 -4.30 13.92
N ASP A 164 -13.80 -3.49 14.71
CA ASP A 164 -14.31 -2.23 15.22
C ASP A 164 -14.15 -1.09 14.19
N PRO A 165 -15.25 -0.52 13.64
CA PRO A 165 -15.17 0.57 12.67
C PRO A 165 -14.49 1.82 13.19
N GLY A 166 -14.56 2.07 14.51
CA GLY A 166 -13.91 3.21 15.15
C GLY A 166 -12.40 3.13 15.02
N THR A 167 -11.83 2.01 15.49
CA THR A 167 -10.40 1.70 15.42
C THR A 167 -9.89 1.70 13.98
N GLY A 168 -10.62 1.02 13.08
CA GLY A 168 -10.26 0.95 11.67
C GLY A 168 -10.18 2.31 10.97
N THR A 169 -11.15 3.18 11.26
CA THR A 169 -11.20 4.55 10.72
C THR A 169 -10.08 5.42 11.31
N ALA A 170 -9.87 5.36 12.63
CA ALA A 170 -8.81 6.12 13.31
C ALA A 170 -7.42 5.75 12.78
N LEU A 171 -7.14 4.45 12.65
CA LEU A 171 -5.86 3.97 12.12
C LEU A 171 -5.67 4.36 10.65
N SER A 172 -6.73 4.31 9.83
CA SER A 172 -6.67 4.75 8.43
C SER A 172 -6.34 6.24 8.30
N TRP A 173 -6.89 7.09 9.18
CA TRP A 173 -6.54 8.52 9.24
C TRP A 173 -5.08 8.76 9.66
N LEU A 174 -4.59 8.02 10.66
CA LEU A 174 -3.21 8.13 11.09
C LEU A 174 -2.24 7.71 9.99
N LEU A 175 -2.54 6.63 9.27
CA LEU A 175 -1.74 6.15 8.15
C LEU A 175 -1.81 7.07 6.91
N LEU A 176 -2.86 7.88 6.78
CA LEU A 176 -2.98 8.85 5.70
C LEU A 176 -1.88 9.91 5.76
N LEU A 177 -1.41 10.28 6.96
CA LEU A 177 -0.32 11.25 7.14
C LEU A 177 1.01 10.82 6.49
N PRO A 178 1.62 9.67 6.84
CA PRO A 178 2.84 9.21 6.18
C PRO A 178 2.62 8.88 4.70
N TRP A 179 1.41 8.44 4.33
CA TRP A 179 1.07 8.23 2.93
C TRP A 179 1.06 9.54 2.13
N PHE A 180 0.47 10.61 2.66
CA PHE A 180 0.52 11.93 2.02
C PHE A 180 1.94 12.47 1.93
N GLY A 181 2.76 12.26 2.98
CA GLY A 181 4.19 12.55 2.94
C GLY A 181 4.90 11.82 1.79
N SER A 182 4.53 10.56 1.53
CA SER A 182 5.08 9.79 0.40
C SER A 182 4.73 10.38 -0.96
N LEU A 183 3.51 10.91 -1.13
CA LEU A 183 3.09 11.58 -2.35
C LEU A 183 3.82 12.89 -2.55
N LEU A 184 3.98 13.67 -1.48
CA LEU A 184 4.72 14.92 -1.52
C LEU A 184 6.19 14.66 -1.87
N HIS A 185 6.80 13.65 -1.25
CA HIS A 185 8.15 13.21 -1.58
C HIS A 185 8.27 12.79 -3.05
N MET A 186 7.31 12.01 -3.55
CA MET A 186 7.28 11.59 -4.96
C MET A 186 7.14 12.80 -5.91
N ALA A 187 6.32 13.79 -5.55
CA ALA A 187 6.11 14.98 -6.36
C ALA A 187 7.34 15.92 -6.38
N LEU A 188 8.03 16.05 -5.23
CA LEU A 188 9.15 16.97 -5.06
C LEU A 188 10.51 16.36 -5.47
N ASN A 189 10.76 15.08 -5.15
CA ASN A 189 12.07 14.43 -5.31
C ASN A 189 12.01 13.17 -6.21
N GLY A 190 10.80 12.61 -6.40
CA GLY A 190 10.62 11.36 -7.14
C GLY A 190 10.61 11.54 -8.66
N ARG A 191 10.59 12.77 -9.18
CA ARG A 191 10.49 13.03 -10.62
C ARG A 191 11.84 12.80 -11.31
N LYS A 192 11.88 11.80 -12.18
CA LYS A 192 13.05 11.46 -13.02
C LYS A 192 12.68 11.65 -14.48
N ARG A 193 13.49 12.39 -15.24
CA ARG A 193 13.27 12.73 -16.64
C ARG A 193 14.29 11.99 -17.50
N PHE A 194 13.81 11.10 -18.34
CA PHE A 194 14.62 10.37 -19.31
C PHE A 194 14.50 11.07 -20.67
N THR A 195 15.63 11.51 -21.20
CA THR A 195 15.75 12.00 -22.58
C THR A 195 16.74 11.10 -23.34
N PRO A 196 16.87 11.22 -24.68
CA PRO A 196 17.85 10.46 -25.45
C PRO A 196 19.28 10.64 -24.94
N ASN A 197 19.63 11.84 -24.48
CA ASN A 197 21.02 12.22 -24.18
C ASN A 197 21.32 12.23 -22.67
N GLU A 198 20.36 12.69 -21.85
CA GLU A 198 20.56 12.90 -20.42
C GLU A 198 19.45 12.27 -19.59
N ILE A 199 19.83 11.85 -18.37
CA ILE A 199 18.90 11.48 -17.31
C ILE A 199 18.91 12.63 -16.32
N GLY A 200 17.81 13.38 -16.26
CA GLY A 200 17.63 14.48 -15.33
C GLY A 200 16.87 14.03 -14.09
N GLU A 201 17.47 14.21 -12.93
CA GLU A 201 16.81 14.00 -11.65
C GLU A 201 16.54 15.34 -11.00
N PHE A 202 15.29 15.58 -10.61
CA PHE A 202 14.96 16.78 -9.86
C PHE A 202 14.90 16.44 -8.37
N HIS A 203 15.73 17.11 -7.58
CA HIS A 203 15.70 17.04 -6.12
C HIS A 203 15.37 18.43 -5.59
N PHE A 204 14.25 18.55 -4.87
CA PHE A 204 13.83 19.84 -4.32
C PHE A 204 14.84 20.30 -3.26
N GLY A 205 15.51 21.42 -3.51
CA GLY A 205 16.52 22.00 -2.62
C GLY A 205 17.98 21.70 -3.01
N GLU A 206 18.24 20.62 -3.72
CA GLU A 206 19.60 20.21 -4.15
C GLU A 206 19.87 20.48 -5.64
N GLY A 207 18.83 20.77 -6.43
CA GLY A 207 18.93 21.12 -7.84
C GLY A 207 18.68 19.93 -8.78
N SER A 208 19.10 20.06 -10.04
CA SER A 208 18.96 18.99 -11.03
C SER A 208 20.30 18.26 -11.21
N GLU A 209 20.31 16.95 -10.95
CA GLU A 209 21.44 16.09 -11.31
C GLU A 209 21.24 15.62 -12.75
N LEU A 210 22.24 15.85 -13.61
CA LEU A 210 22.27 15.38 -14.99
C LEU A 210 23.32 14.28 -15.10
N THR A 211 22.89 13.06 -15.38
CA THR A 211 23.80 11.95 -15.66
C THR A 211 23.85 11.71 -17.16
N ASP A 212 25.05 11.76 -17.75
CA ASP A 212 25.25 11.38 -19.15
C ASP A 212 25.01 9.87 -19.31
N ARG A 213 24.41 9.51 -20.44
CA ARG A 213 23.88 8.18 -20.72
C ARG A 213 24.84 7.30 -21.52
N THR A 214 26.01 7.82 -21.91
CA THR A 214 26.98 7.10 -22.73
C THR A 214 27.46 5.81 -22.05
N GLY A 215 27.24 4.65 -22.68
CA GLY A 215 27.65 3.33 -22.15
C GLY A 215 26.67 2.66 -21.17
N LEU A 216 25.53 3.28 -20.85
CA LEU A 216 24.56 2.72 -19.89
C LEU A 216 23.50 1.83 -20.55
N ARG A 217 23.32 0.63 -20.02
CA ARG A 217 22.22 -0.30 -20.31
C ARG A 217 21.20 -0.28 -19.17
N PHE A 218 19.92 -0.29 -19.51
CA PHE A 218 18.85 -0.30 -18.52
C PHE A 218 18.27 -1.69 -18.37
N ARG A 219 18.04 -2.12 -17.13
CA ARG A 219 17.34 -3.35 -16.79
C ARG A 219 16.20 -3.03 -15.84
N THR A 220 15.01 -3.56 -16.12
CA THR A 220 13.91 -3.57 -15.15
C THR A 220 14.06 -4.77 -14.23
N LYS A 221 13.83 -4.55 -12.94
CA LYS A 221 13.70 -5.62 -11.97
C LYS A 221 12.35 -5.47 -11.27
N TYR A 222 11.46 -6.43 -11.49
CA TYR A 222 10.22 -6.54 -10.75
C TYR A 222 10.49 -7.38 -9.50
N ARG A 223 10.46 -6.73 -8.34
CA ARG A 223 10.86 -7.34 -7.06
C ARG A 223 9.80 -8.32 -6.56
N ASP A 224 8.53 -7.90 -6.61
CA ASP A 224 7.37 -8.71 -6.25
C ASP A 224 6.18 -8.44 -7.20
N VAL A 225 5.42 -9.48 -7.53
CA VAL A 225 4.19 -9.40 -8.33
C VAL A 225 3.18 -8.49 -7.65
N LEU A 226 3.07 -8.56 -6.32
CA LEU A 226 2.12 -7.73 -5.58
C LEU A 226 2.56 -6.27 -5.54
N GLU A 227 3.84 -6.00 -5.30
CA GLU A 227 4.43 -4.66 -5.40
C GLU A 227 4.16 -4.06 -6.79
N THR A 228 4.38 -4.85 -7.85
CA THR A 228 4.04 -4.47 -9.22
C THR A 228 2.56 -4.19 -9.37
N VAL A 229 1.64 -5.03 -8.88
CA VAL A 229 0.19 -4.77 -8.96
C VAL A 229 -0.21 -3.51 -8.17
N LEU A 230 0.32 -3.33 -6.97
CA LEU A 230 -0.01 -2.21 -6.06
C LEU A 230 0.54 -0.85 -6.53
N THR A 231 1.60 -0.87 -7.34
CA THR A 231 2.16 0.33 -8.00
C THR A 231 1.69 0.47 -9.44
N PHE A 232 0.62 -0.22 -9.82
CA PHE A 232 0.04 -0.19 -11.17
C PHE A 232 1.08 -0.55 -12.25
N GLY A 233 1.77 -1.66 -12.06
CA GLY A 233 2.87 -2.11 -12.91
C GLY A 233 4.24 -1.57 -12.52
N GLY A 234 4.45 -1.13 -11.28
CA GLY A 234 5.75 -0.56 -10.89
C GLY A 234 6.84 -1.60 -10.63
N GLY A 235 8.08 -1.11 -10.58
CA GLY A 235 9.27 -1.92 -10.33
C GLY A 235 10.52 -1.07 -10.28
N ASP A 236 11.67 -1.72 -10.17
CA ASP A 236 12.96 -1.04 -10.09
C ASP A 236 13.56 -0.88 -11.48
N LEU A 237 14.14 0.28 -11.75
CA LEU A 237 14.95 0.52 -12.95
C LEU A 237 16.42 0.59 -12.53
N ILE A 238 17.26 -0.19 -13.20
CA ILE A 238 18.67 -0.29 -12.88
C ILE A 238 19.46 0.13 -14.13
N ALA A 239 20.30 1.16 -13.98
CA ALA A 239 21.31 1.53 -14.96
C ALA A 239 22.60 0.75 -14.69
N VAL A 240 23.08 0.08 -15.72
CA VAL A 240 24.19 -0.87 -15.67
C VAL A 240 25.19 -0.51 -16.76
N ASP A 241 26.48 -0.52 -16.44
CA ASP A 241 27.55 -0.34 -17.44
C ASP A 241 27.69 -1.55 -18.38
N ASN A 242 28.49 -1.40 -19.44
CA ASN A 242 28.94 -2.48 -20.31
C ASN A 242 29.58 -3.65 -19.54
N HIS A 243 30.24 -3.37 -18.41
CA HIS A 243 30.82 -4.38 -17.51
C HIS A 243 29.81 -5.05 -16.54
N GLN A 244 28.51 -4.82 -16.71
CA GLN A 244 27.45 -5.28 -15.82
C GLN A 244 27.47 -4.69 -14.38
N ASN A 245 28.26 -3.65 -14.14
CA ASN A 245 28.27 -2.96 -12.85
C ASN A 245 27.06 -2.03 -12.72
N VAL A 246 26.37 -2.08 -11.57
CA VAL A 246 25.23 -1.22 -11.29
C VAL A 246 25.74 0.19 -10.96
N ILE A 247 25.46 1.15 -11.83
CA ILE A 247 25.85 2.56 -11.65
C ILE A 247 24.77 3.29 -10.86
N LYS A 248 23.50 3.07 -11.22
CA LYS A 248 22.37 3.72 -10.55
C LYS A 248 21.18 2.79 -10.46
N ARG A 249 20.44 2.89 -9.36
CA ARG A 249 19.18 2.19 -9.15
C ARG A 249 18.10 3.19 -8.77
N TRP A 250 16.96 3.08 -9.41
CA TRP A 250 15.74 3.78 -9.06
C TRP A 250 14.71 2.76 -8.59
N ASP A 251 14.40 2.80 -7.30
CA ASP A 251 13.46 1.88 -6.69
C ASP A 251 12.01 2.37 -6.90
N ASN A 252 11.07 1.43 -6.96
CA ASN A 252 9.62 1.69 -6.92
C ASN A 252 9.11 2.71 -7.96
N ILE A 253 9.51 2.57 -9.22
CA ILE A 253 8.96 3.43 -10.29
C ILE A 253 7.52 3.06 -10.54
N VAL A 254 6.60 3.99 -10.28
CA VAL A 254 5.16 3.80 -10.48
C VAL A 254 4.85 3.69 -11.97
N GLY A 255 4.08 2.67 -12.36
CA GLY A 255 3.65 2.50 -13.74
C GLY A 255 4.72 2.04 -14.72
N LEU A 256 5.85 1.50 -14.24
CA LEU A 256 6.99 1.10 -15.08
C LEU A 256 6.57 0.16 -16.23
N PHE A 257 5.73 -0.83 -15.97
CA PHE A 257 5.23 -1.80 -16.95
C PHE A 257 4.51 -1.13 -18.14
N PHE A 258 3.72 -0.10 -17.86
CA PHE A 258 3.01 0.65 -18.91
C PHE A 258 3.93 1.61 -19.64
N LEU A 259 4.88 2.22 -18.92
CA LEU A 259 5.85 3.17 -19.46
C LEU A 259 7.02 2.50 -20.18
N TRP A 260 7.20 1.19 -20.00
CA TRP A 260 8.37 0.48 -20.52
C TRP A 260 8.49 0.59 -22.03
N LYS A 261 7.38 0.54 -22.79
CA LYS A 261 7.44 0.66 -24.26
C LYS A 261 7.94 2.03 -24.71
N ASP A 262 7.51 3.09 -24.03
CA ASP A 262 7.92 4.45 -24.35
C ASP A 262 9.37 4.70 -23.92
N LEU A 263 9.73 4.19 -22.73
CA LEU A 263 11.10 4.21 -22.22
C LEU A 263 12.02 3.47 -23.19
N ASP A 264 11.68 2.24 -23.56
CA ASP A 264 12.44 1.39 -24.48
C ASP A 264 12.66 2.08 -25.84
N ARG A 265 11.64 2.78 -26.36
CA ARG A 265 11.76 3.55 -27.60
C ARG A 265 12.77 4.70 -27.50
N VAL A 266 12.66 5.52 -26.45
CA VAL A 266 13.62 6.63 -26.20
C VAL A 266 15.01 6.06 -25.89
N LEU A 267 15.07 4.87 -25.30
CA LEU A 267 16.32 4.18 -25.05
C LEU A 267 16.99 3.70 -26.36
N HIS A 268 16.23 3.11 -27.28
CA HIS A 268 16.77 2.57 -28.54
C HIS A 268 17.11 3.63 -29.59
N GLN A 269 16.45 4.79 -29.59
CA GLN A 269 16.74 5.87 -30.56
C GLN A 269 18.21 6.33 -30.55
N ARG A 270 18.89 6.34 -29.41
CA ARG A 270 20.32 6.72 -29.35
C ARG A 270 21.26 5.59 -29.77
N ALA A 271 20.93 4.33 -29.49
CA ALA A 271 21.75 3.19 -29.92
C ALA A 271 21.93 3.20 -31.45
N ALA A 272 20.84 3.43 -32.19
CA ALA A 272 20.87 3.55 -33.64
C ALA A 272 21.66 4.77 -34.16
N VAL A 273 21.64 5.90 -33.44
CA VAL A 273 22.39 7.11 -33.84
C VAL A 273 23.89 6.97 -33.57
N MET A 274 24.29 6.26 -32.51
CA MET A 274 25.71 5.98 -32.23
C MET A 274 26.30 5.00 -33.25
N ASP A 275 25.59 3.91 -33.58
CA ASP A 275 26.05 2.94 -34.58
C ASP A 275 26.27 3.61 -35.96
N LEU A 276 25.36 4.50 -36.37
CA LEU A 276 25.48 5.28 -37.62
C LEU A 276 26.62 6.32 -37.59
N GLY A 277 26.98 6.81 -36.41
CA GLY A 277 28.10 7.74 -36.23
C GLY A 277 29.45 7.04 -36.34
N GLU A 278 29.59 5.87 -35.70
CA GLU A 278 30.81 5.06 -35.77
C GLU A 278 31.05 4.51 -37.19
N GLU A 279 30.01 4.09 -37.90
CA GLU A 279 30.11 3.62 -39.28
C GLU A 279 30.59 4.73 -40.24
N LYS A 280 30.13 5.97 -40.05
CA LYS A 280 30.60 7.12 -40.86
C LYS A 280 32.06 7.47 -40.59
N VAL A 281 32.49 7.46 -39.33
CA VAL A 281 33.88 7.75 -38.98
C VAL A 281 34.83 6.65 -39.47
N ALA A 282 34.36 5.39 -39.49
CA ALA A 282 35.12 4.27 -40.04
C ALA A 282 35.23 4.29 -41.58
N VAL A 283 34.30 4.94 -42.29
CA VAL A 283 34.32 5.08 -43.76
C VAL A 283 35.15 6.30 -44.22
N GLU A 284 35.33 7.30 -43.35
CA GLU A 284 36.12 8.51 -43.63
C GLU A 284 37.60 8.42 -43.19
N ALA A 285 38.01 7.32 -42.53
CA ALA A 285 39.38 7.05 -42.10
C ALA A 285 40.11 6.09 -43.05
#